data_AF-A0A3D5UMU6-F1
#
_entry.id   AF-A0A3D5UMU6-F1
#
_cell.length_a   1.000
_cell.length_b   1.000
_cell.length_c   1.000
_cell.angle_alpha   90.00
_cell.angle_beta   90.00
_cell.angle_gamma   90.00
#
_symmetry.space_group_name_H-M   'P 1'
#
loop_
_entity.id
_entity.type
_entity.pdbx_description
1 polymer ?
#
loop_
_entity_poly.entity_id
_entity_poly.type
_entity_poly.pdbx_seq_one_letter_code
_entity_poly.pdbx_strand_id
1 'polypeptide(L)'
;FLVPWAIFSFITGNISLGISLLVIYGITLVVRQIVEPKIVGKQIGIHPLLTLASMYIGLRTIGVTGIILGPFIFITLKIIFSVVFNGESIKELFLIEVDAEQADQE
;
A
#
# COMPACT_ATOMS: atom_id res chain seq x y z
N PHE A 1 -8.63 -12.52 -15.14
CA PHE A 1 -9.51 -13.04 -16.21
C PHE A 1 -8.96 -14.26 -16.98
N LEU A 2 -7.71 -14.69 -16.81
CA LEU A 2 -7.17 -15.88 -17.48
C LEU A 2 -7.65 -17.23 -16.88
N VAL A 3 -8.08 -17.23 -15.62
CA VAL A 3 -8.44 -18.44 -14.86
C VAL A 3 -9.61 -19.24 -15.48
N PRO A 4 -10.74 -18.63 -15.91
CA PRO A 4 -11.84 -19.39 -16.51
C PRO A 4 -11.45 -20.04 -17.84
N TRP A 5 -10.61 -19.36 -18.64
CA TRP A 5 -10.16 -19.85 -19.94
C TRP A 5 -9.16 -21.00 -19.82
N ALA A 6 -8.29 -20.96 -18.80
CA ALA A 6 -7.39 -22.06 -18.50
C ALA A 6 -8.18 -23.33 -18.12
N ILE A 7 -9.20 -23.19 -17.27
CA ILE A 7 -10.10 -24.28 -16.88
C ILE A 7 -10.88 -24.81 -18.08
N PHE A 8 -11.40 -23.92 -18.93
CA PHE A 8 -12.12 -24.31 -20.14
C PHE A 8 -11.24 -25.15 -21.08
N SER A 9 -9.98 -24.77 -21.27
CA SER A 9 -9.04 -25.48 -22.13
C SER A 9 -8.68 -26.89 -21.62
N PHE A 10 -8.65 -27.08 -20.29
CA PHE A 10 -8.53 -28.41 -19.69
C PHE A 10 -9.79 -29.27 -19.92
N ILE A 11 -10.98 -28.68 -19.83
CA ILE A 11 -12.25 -29.38 -20.11
C ILE A 11 -12.36 -29.77 -21.59
N THR A 12 -11.80 -28.97 -22.51
CA THR A 12 -11.75 -29.31 -23.95
C THR A 12 -10.69 -30.36 -24.31
N GLY A 13 -9.97 -30.91 -23.33
CA GLY A 13 -8.94 -31.93 -23.53
C GLY A 13 -7.62 -31.42 -24.12
N ASN A 14 -7.50 -30.10 -24.34
CA ASN A 14 -6.32 -29.50 -24.94
C ASN A 14 -5.32 -29.06 -23.87
N ILE A 15 -4.69 -30.06 -23.25
CA ILE A 15 -3.81 -29.91 -22.08
C ILE A 15 -2.64 -28.96 -22.37
N SER A 16 -2.13 -28.93 -23.60
CA SER A 16 -1.01 -28.07 -24.01
C SER A 16 -1.37 -26.57 -23.96
N LEU A 17 -2.60 -26.21 -24.33
CA LEU A 17 -3.11 -24.83 -24.20
C LEU A 17 -3.40 -24.47 -22.74
N GLY A 18 -3.94 -25.40 -21.94
CA GLY A 18 -4.14 -25.19 -20.50
C GLY A 18 -2.85 -24.90 -19.74
N ILE A 19 -1.79 -25.68 -20.00
CA ILE A 19 -0.47 -25.52 -19.35
C ILE A 19 0.15 -24.15 -19.67
N SER A 20 0.10 -23.73 -20.94
CA SER A 20 0.70 -22.47 -21.38
C SER A 20 -0.03 -21.26 -20.80
N LEU A 21 -1.36 -21.32 -20.67
CA LEU A 21 -2.15 -20.32 -19.96
C LEU A 21 -1.82 -20.26 -18.46
N LEU A 22 -1.58 -21.40 -17.82
CA LEU A 22 -1.20 -21.45 -16.41
C LEU A 22 0.16 -20.79 -16.17
N VAL A 23 1.14 -21.06 -17.05
CA VAL A 23 2.47 -20.45 -16.99
C VAL A 23 2.38 -18.93 -17.17
N ILE A 24 1.66 -18.44 -18.18
CA ILE A 24 1.51 -17.00 -18.42
C ILE A 24 0.79 -16.30 -17.25
N TYR A 25 -0.20 -16.97 -16.66
CA TYR A 25 -0.92 -16.47 -15.50
C TYR A 25 0.00 -16.37 -14.27
N GLY A 26 0.82 -17.40 -14.02
CA GLY A 26 1.80 -17.39 -12.94
C GLY A 26 2.80 -16.24 -13.07
N ILE A 27 3.36 -16.03 -14.27
CA ILE A 27 4.28 -14.91 -14.55
C ILE A 27 3.59 -13.57 -14.28
N THR A 28 2.36 -13.39 -14.75
CA THR A 28 1.59 -12.16 -14.53
C THR A 28 1.34 -11.90 -13.05
N LEU A 29 1.08 -12.96 -12.27
CA LEU A 29 0.84 -12.89 -10.82
C LEU A 29 2.10 -12.44 -10.08
N VAL A 30 3.26 -13.02 -10.43
CA VAL A 30 4.57 -12.61 -9.87
C VAL A 30 4.87 -11.15 -10.20
N VAL A 31 4.67 -10.73 -11.46
CA VAL A 31 4.87 -9.33 -11.86
C VAL A 31 3.96 -8.41 -11.04
N ARG A 32 2.68 -8.75 -10.89
CA ARG A 32 1.74 -7.98 -10.04
C ARG A 32 2.21 -7.88 -8.60
N GLN A 33 2.65 -8.99 -8.01
CA GLN A 33 3.17 -9.03 -6.64
C GLN A 33 4.44 -8.21 -6.44
N ILE A 34 5.22 -7.90 -7.49
CA ILE A 34 6.38 -7.01 -7.38
C ILE A 34 5.96 -5.56 -7.61
N VAL A 35 5.03 -5.34 -8.54
CA VAL A 35 4.57 -4.03 -8.97
C VAL A 35 3.68 -3.38 -7.91
N GLU A 36 2.72 -4.09 -7.32
CA GLU A 36 1.85 -3.60 -6.24
C GLU A 36 2.62 -3.05 -5.04
N PRO A 37 3.54 -3.80 -4.37
CA PRO A 37 4.29 -3.31 -3.22
C PRO A 37 5.27 -2.20 -3.58
N LYS A 38 5.80 -2.17 -4.81
CA LYS A 38 6.64 -1.05 -5.27
C LYS A 38 5.84 0.24 -5.42
N ILE A 39 4.63 0.17 -5.98
CA ILE A 39 3.78 1.35 -6.21
C ILE A 39 3.28 1.90 -4.87
N VAL A 40 2.77 1.03 -3.99
CA VAL A 40 2.27 1.48 -2.66
C VAL A 40 3.41 1.81 -1.70
N GLY A 41 4.56 1.13 -1.81
CA GLY A 41 5.73 1.35 -0.96
C GLY A 41 6.45 2.67 -1.24
N LYS A 42 6.34 3.22 -2.46
CA LYS A 42 6.96 4.51 -2.82
C LYS A 42 6.18 5.72 -2.29
N GLN A 43 4.92 5.55 -1.86
CA GLN A 43 4.04 6.68 -1.50
C GLN A 43 4.08 7.08 -0.01
N ILE A 44 4.53 6.23 0.91
CA ILE A 44 4.34 6.55 2.34
C ILE A 44 5.51 7.39 2.91
N GLY A 45 6.73 7.30 2.35
CA GLY A 45 7.89 8.03 2.90
C GLY A 45 8.16 7.72 4.40
N ILE A 46 7.52 6.69 4.94
CA ILE A 46 7.73 6.12 6.27
C ILE A 46 8.30 4.74 6.02
N HIS A 47 9.49 4.51 6.55
CA HIS A 47 10.15 3.21 6.46
C HIS A 47 9.18 2.14 7.01
N PRO A 48 8.81 1.09 6.25
CA PRO A 48 7.90 0.05 6.74
C PRO A 48 8.36 -0.57 8.06
N LEU A 49 9.68 -0.63 8.25
CA LEU A 49 10.36 -1.01 9.48
C LEU A 49 9.98 -0.14 10.69
N LEU A 50 9.86 1.18 10.49
CA LEU A 50 9.43 2.13 11.53
C LEU A 50 7.96 1.90 11.92
N THR A 51 7.09 1.67 10.95
CA THR A 51 5.68 1.34 11.22
C THR A 51 5.57 0.04 12.00
N LEU A 52 6.32 -0.99 11.59
CA LEU A 52 6.36 -2.28 12.29
C LEU A 52 6.91 -2.15 13.71
N ALA A 53 7.96 -1.35 13.90
CA ALA A 53 8.52 -1.04 15.21
C ALA A 53 7.51 -0.32 16.11
N SER A 54 6.77 0.65 15.57
CA SER A 54 5.74 1.38 16.33
C SER A 54 4.59 0.48 16.79
N MET A 55 4.16 -0.45 15.92
CA MET A 55 3.17 -1.48 16.25
C MET A 55 3.67 -2.39 17.36
N TYR A 56 4.93 -2.84 17.28
CA TYR A 56 5.50 -3.73 18.29
C TYR A 56 5.66 -3.04 19.64
N ILE A 57 6.14 -1.80 19.65
CA ILE A 57 6.27 -1.00 20.87
C ILE A 57 4.89 -0.75 21.48
N GLY A 58 3.90 -0.37 20.67
CA GLY A 58 2.52 -0.18 21.13
C GLY A 58 1.90 -1.47 21.68
N LEU A 59 2.11 -2.60 21.00
CA LEU A 59 1.68 -3.91 21.46
C LEU A 59 2.25 -4.24 22.84
N ARG A 60 3.53 -3.91 23.08
CA ARG A 60 4.19 -4.23 24.35
C ARG A 60 3.78 -3.31 25.50
N THR A 61 3.37 -2.07 25.22
CA THR A 61 2.98 -1.10 26.27
C THR A 61 1.50 -1.21 26.67
N ILE A 62 0.58 -1.43 25.72
CA ILE A 62 -0.88 -1.36 25.95
C ILE A 62 -1.60 -2.65 25.47
N GLY A 63 -0.88 -3.65 24.95
CA GLY A 63 -1.47 -4.88 24.42
C GLY A 63 -2.06 -4.69 23.02
N VAL A 64 -3.05 -5.49 22.64
CA VAL A 64 -3.59 -5.53 21.26
C VAL A 64 -4.07 -4.16 20.76
N THR A 65 -4.67 -3.33 21.63
CA THR A 65 -5.09 -1.96 21.30
C THR A 65 -3.92 -1.06 20.87
N GLY A 66 -2.73 -1.34 21.38
CA GLY A 66 -1.50 -0.65 21.04
C GLY A 66 -0.99 -0.91 19.61
N ILE A 67 -1.47 -1.95 18.92
CA ILE A 67 -1.14 -2.18 17.50
C ILE A 67 -1.72 -1.07 16.61
N ILE A 68 -2.93 -0.59 16.93
CA ILE A 68 -3.59 0.48 16.17
C ILE A 68 -3.09 1.85 16.63
N LEU A 69 -2.95 2.04 17.96
CA LEU A 69 -2.47 3.29 18.53
C LEU A 69 -0.98 3.56 18.23
N GLY A 70 -0.14 2.53 18.17
CA GLY A 70 1.32 2.66 17.96
C GLY A 70 1.69 3.47 16.72
N PRO A 71 1.20 3.09 15.52
CA PRO A 71 1.38 3.89 14.30
C PRO A 71 0.82 5.30 14.43
N PHE A 72 -0.31 5.48 15.11
CA PHE A 72 -0.98 6.76 15.26
C PHE A 72 -0.14 7.77 16.03
N ILE A 73 0.37 7.37 17.21
CA ILE A 73 1.31 8.18 18.01
C ILE A 73 2.60 8.43 17.22
N PHE A 74 3.14 7.40 16.56
CA PHE A 74 4.39 7.51 15.81
C PHE A 74 4.28 8.52 14.65
N ILE A 75 3.18 8.47 13.89
CA ILE A 75 2.89 9.43 12.81
C ILE A 75 2.73 10.83 13.37
N THR A 76 1.99 10.99 14.47
CA THR A 76 1.80 12.30 15.12
C THR A 76 3.14 12.90 15.56
N LEU A 77 4.00 12.11 16.20
CA LEU A 77 5.32 12.54 16.63
C LEU A 77 6.24 12.87 15.44
N LYS A 78 6.21 12.05 14.38
CA LYS A 78 6.97 12.31 13.14
C LYS A 78 6.55 13.63 12.51
N ILE A 79 5.24 13.91 12.44
CA ILE A 79 4.71 15.16 11.88
C ILE A 79 5.20 16.34 12.72
N ILE A 80 5.04 16.29 14.04
CA ILE A 80 5.48 17.37 14.93
C ILE A 80 6.98 17.60 14.82
N PHE A 81 7.79 16.54 14.82
CA PHE A 81 9.24 16.64 14.69
C PHE A 81 9.64 17.22 13.34
N SER A 82 9.02 16.78 12.25
CA SER A 82 9.27 17.30 10.90
C SER A 82 8.91 18.79 10.80
N VAL A 83 7.79 19.20 11.40
CA VAL A 83 7.35 20.59 11.42
C VAL A 83 8.31 21.46 12.24
N VAL A 84 8.75 20.97 13.40
CA VAL A 84 9.64 21.71 14.32
C VAL A 84 11.06 21.82 13.78
N PHE A 85 11.62 20.77 13.19
CA PHE A 85 13.02 20.75 12.75
C PHE A 85 13.21 21.26 11.32
N ASN A 86 12.26 21.05 10.39
CA ASN A 86 12.46 21.37 8.97
C ASN A 86 11.62 22.53 8.44
N GLY A 87 10.63 23.06 9.17
CA GLY A 87 9.90 24.28 8.78
C GLY A 87 9.17 24.24 7.42
N GLU A 88 9.21 23.14 6.66
CA GLU A 88 8.58 23.04 5.34
C GLU A 88 7.19 22.37 5.42
N SER A 89 6.22 23.28 5.48
CA SER A 89 4.91 23.29 4.82
C SER A 89 3.93 22.14 5.01
N ILE A 90 3.12 22.31 6.06
CA ILE A 90 1.69 21.98 6.14
C ILE A 90 0.88 22.68 5.02
N LYS A 91 1.47 23.69 4.37
CA LYS A 91 0.85 24.46 3.29
C LYS A 91 0.57 23.63 2.04
N GLU A 92 1.38 22.64 1.70
CA GLU A 92 1.12 21.83 0.49
C GLU A 92 -0.07 20.90 0.66
N LEU A 93 -0.31 20.38 1.87
CA LEU A 93 -1.49 19.56 2.17
C LEU A 93 -2.78 20.40 2.19
N PHE A 94 -2.66 21.65 2.67
CA PHE A 94 -3.77 22.60 2.73
C PHE A 94 -4.08 23.22 1.35
N LEU A 95 -3.07 23.43 0.49
CA LEU A 95 -3.26 23.94 -0.87
C LEU A 95 -3.94 22.92 -1.80
N ILE A 96 -3.75 21.62 -1.57
CA ILE A 96 -4.44 20.57 -2.34
C ILE A 96 -5.93 20.49 -1.95
N GLU A 97 -6.27 20.66 -0.66
CA GLU A 97 -7.67 20.68 -0.19
C GLU A 97 -8.42 21.94 -0.67
N VAL A 98 -7.75 23.11 -0.68
CA VAL A 98 -8.36 24.39 -1.12
C VAL A 98 -8.60 24.44 -2.63
N ASP A 99 -7.72 23.89 -3.46
CA ASP A 99 -7.89 23.83 -4.92
C ASP A 99 -9.01 22.84 -5.33
N ALA A 100 -9.13 21.73 -4.61
CA ALA A 100 -10.19 20.74 -4.82
C ALA A 100 -11.60 21.29 -4.50
N GLU A 101 -11.72 22.16 -3.50
CA GLU A 101 -13.00 22.78 -3.12
C GLU A 101 -13.39 23.95 -4.05
N GLN A 102 -12.43 24.58 -4.74
CA GLN A 102 -12.69 25.62 -5.75
C GLN A 102 -13.09 25.04 -7.11
N ALA A 103 -12.57 23.87 -7.49
CA ALA A 103 -12.88 23.20 -8.75
C ALA A 103 -14.29 22.57 -8.79
N ASP A 104 -14.93 22.32 -7.64
CA ASP A 104 -16.30 21.80 -7.56
C ASP A 104 -17.37 22.93 -7.52
N GLN A 105 -16.93 24.21 -7.50
CA GLN A 105 -17.81 25.38 -7.45
C GLN A 105 -17.84 26.22 -8.76
N GLU A 106 -17.06 25.86 -9.79
CA GLU A 106 -17.16 26.39 -11.17
C GLU A 106 -17.79 25.35 -12.14
#